data_AF-A0A2A3H3B5-F1
#
_entry.id   AF-A0A2A3H3B5-F1
#
_cell.length_a   1.000
_cell.length_b   1.000
_cell.length_c   1.000
_cell.angle_alpha   90.00
_cell.angle_beta   90.00
_cell.angle_gamma   90.00
#
_symmetry.space_group_name_H-M   'P 1'
#
loop_
_entity.id
_entity.type
_entity.pdbx_description
1 polymer ?
#
loop_
_entity_poly.entity_id
_entity_poly.type
_entity_poly.pdbx_seq_one_letter_code
_entity_poly.pdbx_strand_id
1 'polypeptide(L)'
;MCILICVADDLPKIAVWDPDEVSILVARGSETGELLREVQEILTIDLGAPATAGAALLCFCGTRVELPGELALLGAVEAPDTR
;
A
#
# COMPACT_ATOMS: atom_id res chain seq x y z
N MET A 1 7.20 -14.80 -5.21
CA MET A 1 7.77 -13.49 -4.85
C MET A 1 6.60 -12.57 -4.56
N CYS A 2 6.59 -11.91 -3.40
CA CYS A 2 5.50 -11.00 -3.03
C CYS A 2 5.85 -9.58 -3.47
N ILE A 3 4.85 -8.73 -3.66
CA ILE A 3 5.02 -7.32 -3.95
C ILE A 3 5.63 -6.63 -2.72
N LEU A 4 6.59 -5.75 -2.97
CA LEU A 4 7.18 -4.87 -1.96
C LEU A 4 6.60 -3.46 -2.08
N ILE A 5 6.57 -2.72 -0.99
CA ILE A 5 6.28 -1.28 -1.01
C ILE A 5 7.56 -0.53 -0.70
N CYS A 6 7.92 0.41 -1.56
CA CYS A 6 9.12 1.23 -1.44
C CYS A 6 8.72 2.71 -1.40
N VAL A 7 9.36 3.50 -0.53
CA VAL A 7 9.17 4.95 -0.52
C VAL A 7 10.10 5.57 -1.56
N ALA A 8 9.56 6.43 -2.42
CA ALA A 8 10.34 7.21 -3.37
C ALA A 8 9.98 8.70 -3.29
N ASP A 9 10.96 9.53 -3.67
CA ASP A 9 10.82 10.97 -3.80
C ASP A 9 10.49 11.32 -5.27
N ASP A 10 9.89 12.48 -5.52
CA ASP A 10 9.55 13.01 -6.85
C ASP A 10 8.70 12.08 -7.75
N LEU A 11 7.80 11.29 -7.15
CA LEU A 11 6.84 10.46 -7.88
C LEU A 11 5.77 11.32 -8.59
N PRO A 12 5.32 10.92 -9.80
CA PRO A 12 4.28 11.64 -10.55
C PRO A 12 2.86 11.44 -9.98
N LYS A 13 2.68 10.49 -9.05
CA LYS A 13 1.42 10.13 -8.38
C LYS A 13 1.71 9.69 -6.94
N ILE A 14 0.66 9.51 -6.14
CA ILE A 14 0.80 9.05 -4.75
C ILE A 14 1.34 7.61 -4.70
N ALA A 15 0.86 6.72 -5.57
CA ALA A 15 1.43 5.39 -5.74
C ALA A 15 1.63 5.03 -7.22
N VAL A 16 2.69 4.26 -7.52
CA VAL A 16 3.02 3.80 -8.87
C VAL A 16 3.47 2.33 -8.81
N TRP A 17 2.93 1.51 -9.69
CA TRP A 17 3.41 0.14 -9.91
C TRP A 17 4.70 0.14 -10.75
N ASP A 18 5.76 -0.46 -10.21
CA ASP A 18 7.02 -0.74 -10.90
C ASP A 18 7.09 -2.25 -11.26
N PRO A 19 6.88 -2.61 -12.53
CA PRO A 19 6.94 -4.00 -12.97
C PRO A 19 8.37 -4.55 -13.04
N ASP A 20 9.39 -3.70 -13.16
CA ASP A 20 10.78 -4.13 -13.30
C ASP A 20 11.32 -4.58 -11.94
N GLU A 21 11.00 -3.84 -10.88
CA GLU A 21 11.37 -4.19 -9.50
C GLU A 21 10.32 -5.03 -8.76
N VAL A 22 9.15 -5.25 -9.35
CA VAL A 22 8.00 -5.94 -8.74
C VAL A 22 7.61 -5.27 -7.41
N SER A 23 7.55 -3.94 -7.43
CA SER A 23 7.30 -3.10 -6.25
C SER A 23 6.26 -2.01 -6.52
N ILE A 24 5.60 -1.55 -5.46
CA ILE A 24 4.78 -0.34 -5.51
C ILE A 24 5.59 0.78 -4.88
N LEU A 25 5.91 1.79 -5.68
CA LEU A 25 6.55 3.01 -5.22
C LEU A 25 5.49 3.95 -4.65
N VAL A 26 5.71 4.46 -3.45
CA VAL A 26 4.79 5.40 -2.78
C VAL A 26 5.49 6.72 -2.49
N ALA A 27 4.78 7.82 -2.72
CA ALA A 27 5.31 9.16 -2.55
C ALA A 27 5.52 9.48 -1.08
N ARG A 28 6.72 9.99 -0.77
CA ARG A 28 7.03 10.46 0.58
C ARG A 28 6.15 11.64 0.97
N GLY A 29 5.59 11.59 2.17
CA GLY A 29 4.82 12.70 2.75
C GLY A 29 3.37 12.81 2.27
N SER A 30 2.89 11.86 1.47
CA SER A 30 1.46 11.76 1.13
C SER A 30 0.59 11.46 2.35
N GLU A 31 -0.64 11.95 2.33
CA GLU A 31 -1.62 11.62 3.36
C GLU A 31 -1.90 10.11 3.38
N THR A 32 -1.87 9.53 4.58
CA THR A 32 -1.89 8.07 4.75
C THR A 32 -3.15 7.41 4.21
N GLY A 33 -4.32 8.05 4.39
CA GLY A 33 -5.58 7.53 3.86
C GLY A 33 -5.60 7.45 2.33
N GLU A 34 -5.13 8.50 1.65
CA GLU A 34 -5.05 8.53 0.18
C GLU A 34 -4.02 7.53 -0.34
N LEU A 35 -2.87 7.43 0.31
CA LEU A 35 -1.82 6.46 -0.02
C LEU A 35 -2.31 5.02 0.12
N LEU A 36 -2.95 4.68 1.24
CA LEU A 36 -3.51 3.34 1.45
C LEU A 36 -4.56 3.00 0.39
N ARG A 37 -5.41 3.96 0.03
CA ARG A 37 -6.43 3.77 -1.01
C ARG A 37 -5.78 3.51 -2.37
N GLU A 38 -4.81 4.32 -2.81
CA GLU A 38 -4.17 4.11 -4.10
C GLU A 38 -3.40 2.80 -4.17
N VAL A 39 -2.67 2.43 -3.10
CA VAL A 39 -1.98 1.13 -3.04
C VAL A 39 -3.00 -0.01 -3.11
N GLN A 40 -4.14 0.10 -2.43
CA GLN A 40 -5.19 -0.92 -2.48
C GLN A 40 -5.83 -1.02 -3.88
N GLU A 41 -6.03 0.11 -4.56
CA GLU A 41 -6.52 0.13 -5.95
C GLU A 41 -5.52 -0.56 -6.89
N ILE A 42 -4.23 -0.23 -6.83
CA ILE A 42 -3.20 -0.90 -7.64
C ILE A 42 -3.20 -2.41 -7.38
N LEU A 43 -3.19 -2.82 -6.10
CA LEU A 43 -3.18 -4.23 -5.74
C LEU A 43 -4.40 -4.97 -6.29
N THR A 44 -5.61 -4.41 -6.14
CA THR A 44 -6.86 -5.10 -6.49
C THR A 44 -7.24 -4.99 -7.98
N ILE A 45 -7.04 -3.82 -8.59
CA ILE A 45 -7.45 -3.52 -9.96
C ILE A 45 -6.36 -3.92 -10.94
N ASP A 46 -5.13 -3.45 -10.71
CA ASP A 46 -4.04 -3.65 -11.68
C ASP A 46 -3.37 -5.02 -11.52
N LEU A 47 -3.22 -5.48 -10.27
CA LEU A 47 -2.48 -6.71 -9.94
C LEU A 47 -3.40 -7.89 -9.56
N GLY A 48 -4.72 -7.66 -9.52
CA GLY A 48 -5.73 -8.70 -9.32
C GLY A 48 -5.74 -9.33 -7.92
N ALA A 49 -5.19 -8.65 -6.91
CA ALA A 49 -5.20 -9.11 -5.54
C ALA A 49 -6.64 -9.24 -5.00
N PRO A 50 -6.88 -10.21 -4.09
CA PRO A 50 -8.19 -10.37 -3.48
C PRO A 50 -8.57 -9.12 -2.69
N ALA A 51 -9.76 -8.58 -2.97
CA ALA A 51 -10.33 -7.51 -2.16
C ALA A 51 -10.58 -8.01 -0.73
N THR A 52 -10.08 -7.28 0.27
CA THR A 52 -10.31 -7.60 1.68
C THR A 52 -11.24 -6.56 2.29
N ALA A 53 -12.10 -6.99 3.20
CA ALA A 53 -13.01 -6.10 3.92
C ALA A 53 -12.32 -5.32 5.06
N GLY A 54 -10.98 -5.18 5.04
CA GLY A 54 -10.21 -4.50 6.09
C GLY A 54 -8.99 -3.78 5.55
N ALA A 55 -8.23 -3.12 6.42
CA ALA A 55 -7.02 -2.36 6.09
C ALA A 55 -5.81 -3.23 5.68
N ALA A 56 -6.02 -4.51 5.39
CA ALA A 56 -4.96 -5.44 5.03
C ALA A 56 -4.68 -5.34 3.52
N LEU A 57 -3.47 -4.89 3.18
CA LEU A 57 -2.94 -4.94 1.82
C LEU A 57 -2.47 -6.36 1.54
N LEU A 58 -3.02 -6.99 0.51
CA LEU A 58 -2.66 -8.35 0.09
C LEU A 58 -2.07 -8.33 -1.32
N CYS A 59 -1.11 -9.20 -1.55
CA CYS A 59 -0.63 -9.55 -2.87
C CYS A 59 -1.60 -10.55 -3.52
N PHE A 60 -1.52 -10.69 -4.85
CA PHE A 60 -2.24 -11.71 -5.63
C PHE A 60 -2.12 -13.12 -5.03
N CYS A 61 -0.96 -13.49 -4.48
CA CYS A 61 -0.76 -14.80 -3.86
C CYS A 61 -1.41 -14.96 -2.47
N GLY A 62 -2.15 -13.96 -1.98
CA GLY A 62 -2.78 -13.94 -0.66
C GLY A 62 -1.83 -13.59 0.49
N THR A 63 -0.56 -13.35 0.21
CA THR A 63 0.42 -12.91 1.22
C THR A 63 0.19 -11.45 1.57
N ARG A 64 0.32 -11.11 2.86
CA ARG A 64 0.21 -9.72 3.33
C ARG A 64 1.39 -8.90 2.81
N VAL A 65 1.07 -7.72 2.29
CA VAL A 65 2.04 -6.69 1.92
C VAL A 65 2.16 -5.74 3.11
N GLU A 66 3.39 -5.52 3.55
CA GLU A 66 3.67 -4.61 4.66
C GLU A 66 4.08 -3.25 4.14
N LEU A 67 3.62 -2.20 4.82
CA LEU A 67 4.09 -0.84 4.56
C LEU A 67 5.44 -0.64 5.24
N PRO A 68 6.34 0.15 4.63
CA PRO A 68 7.53 0.65 5.30
C PRO A 68 7.18 1.26 6.66
N GLY A 69 8.01 1.05 7.68
CA GLY A 69 7.73 1.45 9.07
C GLY A 69 7.39 2.94 9.24
N GLU A 70 7.94 3.79 8.36
CA GLU A 70 7.64 5.23 8.28
C GLU A 70 6.16 5.52 7.99
N LEU A 71 5.49 4.64 7.24
CA LEU A 71 4.08 4.73 6.86
C LEU A 71 3.17 3.89 7.76
N ALA A 72 3.68 2.76 8.28
CA ALA A 72 2.93 1.87 9.16
C ALA A 72 2.51 2.53 10.48
N LEU A 73 3.30 3.50 10.98
CA LEU A 73 2.98 4.27 12.19
C LEU A 73 1.74 5.18 12.00
N LEU A 74 1.46 5.62 10.78
CA LEU A 74 0.36 6.54 10.52
C LEU A 74 -0.99 5.81 10.36
N GLY A 75 -0.97 4.60 9.79
CA GLY A 75 -2.18 3.76 9.67
C GLY A 75 -2.66 3.13 10.98
N ALA A 76 -1.81 3.09 12.01
CA ALA A 76 -2.17 2.56 13.33
C ALA A 76 -2.95 3.57 14.20
N VAL A 77 -2.92 4.87 13.88
CA VAL A 77 -3.59 5.92 14.65
C VAL A 77 -5.09 6.03 14.30
N GLU A 78 -5.55 5.38 13.22
CA GLU A 78 -6.94 5.41 12.76
C GLU A 78 -7.75 4.14 13.11
N ALA A 79 -7.32 3.33 14.08
CA ALA A 79 -8.18 2.30 14.67
C ALA A 79 -8.91 2.91 15.88
N PRO A 80 -10.20 3.29 15.79
CA PRO A 80 -10.97 3.64 16.97
C PRO A 80 -11.12 2.39 17.84
N ASP A 81 -10.43 2.39 18.99
CA ASP A 81 -10.66 1.48 20.10
C ASP A 81 -12.13 1.62 20.51
N THR A 82 -12.98 0.75 19.97
CA THR A 82 -14.41 0.72 20.32
C THR A 82 -14.59 -0.35 21.37
N ARG A 83 -14.48 0.13 22.62
CA ARG A 83 -14.80 -0.58 23.85
C ARG A 83 -16.27 -1.01 23.93
#